data_AF-B2IYR4-F1
#
_entry.id   AF-B2IYR4-F1
#
_cell.length_a   1.000
_cell.length_b   1.000
_cell.length_c   1.000
_cell.angle_alpha   90.00
_cell.angle_beta   90.00
_cell.angle_gamma   90.00
#
_symmetry.space_group_name_H-M   'P 1'
#
loop_
_entity.id
_entity.type
_entity.pdbx_description
1 polymer ?
#
loop_
_entity_poly.entity_id
_entity_poly.type
_entity_poly.pdbx_seq_one_letter_code
_entity_poly.pdbx_strand_id
1 'polypeptide(L)'
;MATLSNPTLSIDIFTNSEPNVSVRVDVRLTSFETFLIENEVGFQLTAKLVRDDGGLNLRDNDLFLFPTQNITSAGTYTFQSTVSYSTLNEDSGLLNKGNELFANFSLTITEQMFPLNVSISSPSIESRMVSFSKETEKSKVLAIK
;
A
#
# COMPACT_ATOMS: atom_id res chain seq x y z
N MET A 1 -16.66 -16.51 -9.73
CA MET A 1 -15.80 -15.38 -10.10
C MET A 1 -14.82 -15.13 -8.98
N ALA A 2 -13.54 -14.98 -9.30
CA ALA A 2 -12.51 -14.66 -8.33
C ALA A 2 -12.83 -13.35 -7.58
N THR A 3 -12.44 -13.28 -6.31
CA THR A 3 -12.66 -12.09 -5.48
C THR A 3 -11.43 -11.72 -4.68
N LEU A 4 -11.34 -10.43 -4.38
CA LEU A 4 -10.37 -9.85 -3.45
C LEU A 4 -11.08 -9.45 -2.16
N SER A 5 -10.43 -9.65 -1.01
CA SER A 5 -11.01 -9.31 0.30
C SER A 5 -9.92 -9.02 1.34
N ASN A 6 -10.32 -8.42 2.46
CA ASN A 6 -9.44 -8.05 3.56
C ASN A 6 -8.16 -7.29 3.15
N PRO A 7 -8.26 -6.25 2.31
CA PRO A 7 -7.11 -5.45 1.93
C PRO A 7 -6.59 -4.68 3.15
N THR A 8 -5.28 -4.71 3.35
CA THR A 8 -4.61 -4.05 4.47
C THR A 8 -3.36 -3.33 3.98
N LEU A 9 -3.08 -2.20 4.61
CA LEU A 9 -1.88 -1.39 4.45
C LEU A 9 -1.25 -1.20 5.82
N SER A 10 0.06 -1.41 5.90
CA SER A 10 0.88 -1.20 7.08
C SER A 10 2.17 -0.48 6.65
N ILE A 11 2.55 0.53 7.41
CA ILE A 11 3.78 1.30 7.17
C ILE A 11 4.57 1.31 8.46
N ASP A 12 5.72 0.66 8.44
CA ASP A 12 6.67 0.65 9.54
C ASP A 12 7.72 1.73 9.31
N ILE A 13 7.70 2.76 10.17
CA ILE A 13 8.62 3.90 10.10
C ILE A 13 9.68 3.71 11.18
N PHE A 14 10.94 3.55 10.77
CA PHE A 14 12.07 3.46 11.69
C PHE A 14 12.87 4.76 11.69
N THR A 15 13.32 5.18 12.88
CA THR A 15 14.19 6.35 13.02
C THR A 15 15.51 6.12 12.28
N ASN A 16 15.77 6.91 11.23
CA ASN A 16 16.96 6.86 10.37
C ASN A 16 17.00 5.76 9.30
N SER A 17 15.87 5.13 8.94
CA SER A 17 15.79 4.33 7.71
C SER A 17 14.52 4.62 6.94
N GLU A 18 14.56 4.33 5.64
CA GLU A 18 13.39 4.45 4.78
C GLU A 18 12.23 3.55 5.29
N PRO A 19 10.98 4.02 5.22
CA PRO A 19 9.82 3.25 5.66
C PRO A 19 9.69 1.92 4.93
N ASN A 20 9.30 0.88 5.67
CA ASN A 20 8.88 -0.39 5.10
C ASN A 20 7.36 -0.36 4.93
N VAL A 21 6.90 -0.49 3.69
CA VAL A 21 5.48 -0.54 3.37
C VAL A 21 5.11 -1.98 3.06
N SER A 22 4.16 -2.51 3.83
CA SER A 22 3.60 -3.85 3.67
C SER A 22 2.12 -3.76 3.36
N VAL A 23 1.71 -4.36 2.25
CA VAL A 23 0.30 -4.42 1.84
C VAL A 23 -0.12 -5.88 1.66
N ARG A 24 -1.33 -6.22 2.08
CA ARG A 24 -1.84 -7.59 2.02
C ARG A 24 -3.28 -7.64 1.53
N VAL A 25 -3.62 -8.66 0.77
CA VAL A 25 -4.99 -8.94 0.30
C VAL A 25 -5.23 -10.46 0.25
N ASP A 26 -6.47 -10.86 0.50
CA ASP A 26 -6.89 -12.26 0.33
C ASP A 26 -7.54 -12.45 -1.04
N VAL A 27 -7.05 -13.45 -1.77
CA VAL A 27 -7.57 -13.88 -3.07
C VAL A 27 -8.39 -15.16 -2.88
N ARG A 28 -9.65 -15.12 -3.32
CA ARG A 28 -10.49 -16.32 -3.44
C ARG A 28 -10.72 -16.63 -4.92
N LEU A 29 -10.62 -17.90 -5.24
CA LEU A 29 -10.85 -18.44 -6.58
C LEU A 29 -12.06 -19.39 -6.54
N THR A 30 -12.84 -19.45 -7.61
CA THR A 30 -13.84 -20.51 -7.79
C THR A 30 -13.24 -21.66 -8.59
N SER A 31 -13.96 -22.79 -8.68
CA SER A 31 -13.52 -23.95 -9.47
C SER A 31 -13.19 -23.59 -10.92
N PHE A 32 -13.86 -22.57 -11.48
CA PHE A 32 -13.57 -22.10 -12.83
C PHE A 32 -12.19 -21.44 -12.93
N GLU A 33 -11.85 -20.51 -12.04
CA GLU A 33 -10.53 -19.87 -12.09
C GLU A 33 -9.41 -20.85 -11.72
N THR A 34 -9.65 -21.78 -10.80
CA THR A 34 -8.71 -22.88 -10.52
C THR A 34 -8.46 -23.71 -11.78
N PHE A 35 -9.51 -24.09 -12.51
CA PHE A 35 -9.37 -24.80 -13.78
C PHE A 35 -8.56 -24.00 -14.81
N LEU A 36 -8.77 -22.69 -14.91
CA LEU A 36 -8.00 -21.84 -15.82
C LEU A 36 -6.51 -21.83 -15.47
N ILE A 37 -6.17 -21.68 -14.18
CA ILE A 37 -4.77 -21.72 -13.71
C ILE A 37 -4.11 -23.07 -14.00
N GLU A 38 -4.83 -24.18 -13.80
CA GLU A 38 -4.36 -25.54 -14.13
C GLU A 38 -4.08 -25.73 -15.63
N ASN A 39 -4.71 -24.91 -16.49
CA ASN A 39 -4.49 -24.87 -17.92
C ASN A 39 -3.61 -23.69 -18.35
N GLU A 40 -2.73 -23.22 -17.46
CA GLU A 40 -1.70 -22.21 -17.72
C GLU A 40 -2.23 -20.82 -18.11
N VAL A 41 -3.48 -20.51 -17.79
CA VAL A 41 -4.02 -19.15 -17.95
C VAL A 41 -3.47 -18.26 -16.84
N GLY A 42 -2.84 -17.15 -17.22
CA GLY A 42 -2.18 -16.25 -16.29
C GLY A 42 -3.13 -15.35 -15.52
N PHE A 43 -2.99 -15.32 -14.19
CA PHE A 43 -3.63 -14.35 -13.31
C PHE A 43 -2.57 -13.45 -12.69
N GLN A 44 -2.69 -12.14 -12.87
CA GLN A 44 -1.77 -11.16 -12.33
C GLN A 44 -2.45 -10.33 -11.24
N LEU A 45 -1.83 -10.31 -10.07
CA LEU A 45 -2.19 -9.43 -8.97
C LEU A 45 -1.19 -8.29 -8.88
N THR A 46 -1.71 -7.08 -9.03
CA THR A 46 -0.96 -5.83 -8.86
C THR A 46 -1.38 -5.17 -7.55
N ALA A 47 -0.43 -4.47 -6.93
CA ALA A 47 -0.69 -3.63 -5.78
C ALA A 47 0.01 -2.28 -5.99
N LYS A 48 -0.64 -1.20 -5.56
CA LYS A 48 -0.07 0.15 -5.59
C LYS A 48 -0.40 0.91 -4.32
N LEU A 49 0.50 1.79 -3.91
CA LEU A 49 0.25 2.79 -2.89
C LEU A 49 -0.33 4.04 -3.55
N VAL A 50 -1.44 4.53 -3.01
CA VAL A 50 -2.19 5.65 -3.57
C VAL A 50 -2.38 6.71 -2.50
N ARG A 51 -2.32 7.98 -2.93
CA ARG A 51 -2.76 9.12 -2.11
C ARG A 51 -4.22 9.43 -2.42
N ASP A 52 -5.02 9.53 -1.38
CA ASP A 52 -6.33 10.20 -1.44
C ASP A 52 -6.11 11.71 -1.24
N ASP A 53 -6.56 12.51 -2.21
CA ASP A 53 -6.40 13.96 -2.21
C ASP A 53 -7.65 14.71 -1.71
N GLY A 54 -8.58 14.00 -1.08
CA GLY A 54 -9.69 14.60 -0.33
C GLY A 54 -10.78 15.21 -1.21
N GLY A 55 -10.90 14.79 -2.48
CA GLY A 55 -12.14 14.90 -3.26
C GLY A 55 -12.47 16.27 -3.85
N LEU A 56 -11.50 17.19 -4.01
CA LEU A 56 -11.70 18.49 -4.66
C LEU A 56 -11.31 18.53 -6.15
N ASN A 57 -11.59 17.45 -6.90
CA ASN A 57 -11.21 17.27 -8.32
C ASN A 57 -9.69 17.19 -8.59
N LEU A 58 -8.91 16.96 -7.55
CA LEU A 58 -7.57 16.44 -7.75
C LEU A 58 -7.72 14.94 -8.07
N ARG A 59 -6.76 14.39 -8.82
CA ARG A 59 -6.75 12.97 -9.14
C ARG A 59 -5.87 12.27 -8.11
N ASP A 60 -6.40 11.19 -7.54
CA ASP A 60 -5.61 10.24 -6.77
C ASP A 60 -4.30 9.93 -7.51
N ASN A 61 -3.19 10.06 -6.79
CA ASN A 61 -1.87 9.88 -7.35
C ASN A 61 -1.32 8.50 -6.98
N ASP A 62 -0.90 7.75 -7.99
CA ASP A 62 -0.17 6.50 -7.82
C ASP A 62 1.25 6.82 -7.32
N LEU A 63 1.49 6.61 -6.03
CA LEU A 63 2.74 6.98 -5.37
C LEU A 63 3.83 5.93 -5.57
N PHE A 64 3.44 4.65 -5.57
CA PHE A 64 4.37 3.54 -5.66
C PHE A 64 3.67 2.31 -6.24
N LEU A 65 4.34 1.59 -7.14
CA LEU A 65 3.88 0.32 -7.69
C LEU A 65 4.73 -0.83 -7.14
N PHE A 66 4.07 -1.81 -6.53
CA PHE A 66 4.75 -3.02 -6.06
C PHE A 66 5.01 -3.98 -7.24
N PRO A 67 6.03 -4.85 -7.14
CA PRO A 67 6.23 -5.91 -8.13
C PRO A 67 4.98 -6.79 -8.26
N THR A 68 4.48 -6.95 -9.48
CA THR A 68 3.34 -7.82 -9.80
C THR A 68 3.61 -9.26 -9.35
N GLN A 69 2.59 -9.92 -8.79
CA GLN A 69 2.64 -11.34 -8.44
C GLN A 69 1.71 -12.15 -9.33
N ASN A 70 2.17 -13.33 -9.74
CA ASN A 70 1.32 -14.30 -10.44
C ASN A 70 0.52 -15.10 -9.41
N ILE A 71 -0.77 -15.27 -9.67
CA ILE A 71 -1.67 -16.05 -8.81
C ILE A 71 -1.73 -17.48 -9.32
N THR A 72 -1.22 -18.41 -8.52
CA THR A 72 -1.25 -19.86 -8.81
C THR A 72 -2.22 -20.61 -7.90
N SER A 73 -2.73 -19.97 -6.84
CA SER A 73 -3.70 -20.55 -5.92
C SER A 73 -4.49 -19.48 -5.16
N ALA A 74 -5.61 -19.86 -4.56
CA ALA A 74 -6.26 -19.01 -3.56
C ALA A 74 -5.34 -18.85 -2.33
N GLY A 75 -5.49 -17.76 -1.59
CA GLY A 75 -4.70 -17.51 -0.40
C GLY A 75 -4.50 -16.03 -0.10
N THR A 76 -3.67 -15.78 0.90
CA THR A 76 -3.22 -14.42 1.25
C THR A 76 -1.97 -14.08 0.45
N TYR A 77 -1.97 -12.89 -0.14
CA TYR A 77 -0.84 -12.33 -0.86
C TYR A 77 -0.35 -11.06 -0.16
N THR A 78 0.97 -10.99 0.03
CA THR A 78 1.63 -9.86 0.70
C THR A 78 2.68 -9.27 -0.23
N PHE A 79 2.70 -7.95 -0.34
CA PHE A 79 3.72 -7.18 -1.04
C PHE A 79 4.44 -6.32 -0.03
N GLN A 80 5.77 -6.30 -0.10
CA GLN A 80 6.61 -5.52 0.81
C GLN A 80 7.68 -4.79 0.01
N SER A 81 7.88 -3.52 0.32
CA SER A 81 8.96 -2.73 -0.24
C SER A 81 9.39 -1.65 0.73
N THR A 82 10.67 -1.33 0.71
CA THR A 82 11.16 -0.07 1.25
C THR A 82 10.78 1.05 0.28
N VAL A 83 10.19 2.13 0.78
CA VAL A 83 9.72 3.28 0.00
C VAL A 83 10.36 4.54 0.55
N SER A 84 10.71 5.50 -0.31
CA SER A 84 11.36 6.73 0.14
C SER A 84 10.44 7.58 1.02
N TYR A 85 10.97 8.27 2.02
CA TYR A 85 10.21 9.23 2.83
C TYR A 85 9.55 10.29 1.95
N SER A 86 10.23 10.78 0.90
CA SER A 86 9.64 11.73 -0.05
C SER A 86 8.38 11.19 -0.72
N THR A 87 8.33 9.90 -1.06
CA THR A 87 7.12 9.29 -1.64
C THR A 87 5.93 9.33 -0.67
N LEU A 88 6.19 9.19 0.64
CA LEU A 88 5.15 9.26 1.68
C LEU A 88 4.88 10.69 2.16
N ASN A 89 5.85 11.59 2.00
CA ASN A 89 5.87 12.95 2.50
C ASN A 89 5.90 13.94 1.32
N GLU A 90 4.77 14.13 0.64
CA GLU A 90 4.62 15.31 -0.23
C GLU A 90 3.45 16.21 0.16
N ASP A 91 3.31 16.50 1.45
CA ASP A 91 2.48 17.64 1.83
C ASP A 91 3.19 18.52 2.87
N SER A 92 3.86 19.54 2.36
CA SER A 92 4.23 20.75 3.08
C SER A 92 3.33 21.93 2.69
N GLY A 93 2.13 21.65 2.16
CA GLY A 93 1.18 22.64 1.66
C GLY A 93 0.31 23.27 2.76
N LEU A 94 -0.18 24.48 2.48
CA LEU A 94 -0.88 25.39 3.41
C LEU A 94 -2.22 24.87 3.97
N LEU A 95 -2.67 23.68 3.55
CA LEU A 95 -3.93 23.07 3.93
C LEU A 95 -3.67 21.65 4.45
N ASN A 96 -3.07 21.55 5.65
CA ASN A 96 -2.87 20.33 6.46
C ASN A 96 -4.17 19.51 6.62
N LYS A 97 -4.64 18.86 5.55
CA LYS A 97 -5.58 17.76 5.60
C LYS A 97 -4.72 16.54 5.34
N GLY A 98 -4.51 15.74 6.39
CA GLY A 98 -3.52 14.67 6.39
C GLY A 98 -3.56 13.86 5.10
N ASN A 99 -2.40 13.59 4.51
CA ASN A 99 -2.27 12.69 3.38
C ASN A 99 -2.82 11.32 3.80
N GLU A 100 -4.02 11.01 3.34
CA GLU A 100 -4.62 9.70 3.49
C GLU A 100 -3.97 8.78 2.47
N LEU A 101 -3.32 7.73 2.96
CA LEU A 101 -2.67 6.72 2.12
C LEU A 101 -3.50 5.44 2.15
N PHE A 102 -3.70 4.82 0.99
CA PHE A 102 -4.31 3.50 0.90
C PHE A 102 -3.58 2.62 -0.11
N ALA A 103 -3.74 1.32 0.04
CA ALA A 103 -3.28 0.34 -0.93
C ALA A 103 -4.42 -0.02 -1.88
N ASN A 104 -4.19 0.03 -3.19
CA ASN A 104 -5.11 -0.47 -4.18
C ASN A 104 -4.56 -1.76 -4.80
N PHE A 105 -5.43 -2.77 -4.90
CA PHE A 105 -5.11 -4.06 -5.48
C PHE A 105 -5.96 -4.28 -6.72
N SER A 106 -5.39 -4.89 -7.76
CA SER A 106 -6.11 -5.31 -8.95
C SER A 106 -5.68 -6.69 -9.40
N LEU A 107 -6.66 -7.58 -9.56
CA LEU A 107 -6.52 -8.92 -10.11
C LEU A 107 -7.04 -8.93 -11.55
N THR A 108 -6.18 -9.37 -12.47
CA THR A 108 -6.47 -9.43 -13.90
C THR A 108 -6.09 -10.78 -14.48
N ILE A 109 -6.80 -11.19 -15.54
CA ILE A 109 -6.36 -12.30 -16.39
C ILE A 109 -5.59 -11.72 -17.59
N THR A 110 -4.49 -12.36 -17.97
CA THR A 110 -3.64 -11.90 -19.07
C THR A 110 -4.22 -12.18 -20.45
N GLU A 111 -5.05 -13.19 -20.56
CA GLU A 111 -5.64 -13.69 -21.79
C GLU A 111 -6.95 -12.96 -22.09
N GLN A 112 -7.02 -12.29 -23.25
CA GLN A 112 -8.16 -11.46 -23.66
C GLN A 112 -9.51 -12.19 -23.73
N MET A 113 -9.49 -13.52 -23.85
CA MET A 113 -10.70 -14.33 -23.98
C MET A 113 -11.45 -14.58 -22.66
N PHE A 114 -10.84 -14.25 -21.52
CA PHE A 114 -11.45 -14.36 -20.19
C PHE A 114 -11.36 -13.01 -19.46
N PRO A 115 -12.34 -12.11 -19.62
CA PRO A 115 -12.27 -10.80 -18.99
C PRO A 115 -12.48 -10.94 -17.47
N LEU A 116 -11.40 -10.83 -16.70
CA LEU A 116 -11.43 -10.59 -15.27
C LEU A 116 -10.67 -9.30 -14.98
N ASN A 117 -11.35 -8.37 -14.31
CA ASN A 117 -10.74 -7.20 -13.71
C ASN A 117 -11.48 -6.91 -12.40
N VAL A 118 -10.84 -7.24 -11.28
CA VAL A 118 -11.39 -7.03 -9.94
C VAL A 118 -10.41 -6.18 -9.17
N SER A 119 -10.88 -5.09 -8.59
CA SER A 119 -10.06 -4.21 -7.77
C SER A 119 -10.68 -3.96 -6.40
N ILE A 120 -9.83 -3.79 -5.39
CA ILE A 120 -10.25 -3.40 -4.04
C ILE A 120 -9.18 -2.51 -3.41
N SER A 121 -9.61 -1.58 -2.56
CA SER A 121 -8.70 -0.71 -1.79
C SER A 121 -8.73 -1.08 -0.30
N SER A 122 -7.59 -0.93 0.36
CA SER A 122 -7.51 -0.96 1.83
C SER A 122 -8.24 0.26 2.42
N PRO A 123 -8.57 0.22 3.72
CA PRO A 123 -8.84 1.44 4.46
C PRO A 123 -7.67 2.43 4.34
N SER A 124 -7.98 3.72 4.35
CA SER A 124 -6.99 4.79 4.40
C SER A 124 -6.31 4.84 5.77
N ILE A 125 -5.02 5.15 5.80
CA ILE A 125 -4.28 5.53 7.00
C ILE A 125 -3.91 7.01 6.91
N GLU A 126 -4.10 7.74 8.01
CA GLU A 126 -3.58 9.10 8.12
C GLU A 126 -2.06 9.02 8.30
N SER A 127 -1.31 9.65 7.39
CA SER A 127 0.10 9.96 7.62
C SER A 127 0.20 11.04 8.72
N ARG A 128 0.11 10.66 10.00
CA ARG A 128 0.57 11.53 11.09
C ARG A 128 2.09 11.51 11.13
N MET A 129 2.72 12.48 10.47
CA MET A 129 4.16 12.72 10.65
C MET A 129 4.41 13.01 12.13
N VAL A 130 5.19 12.14 12.76
CA VAL A 130 5.85 12.47 14.02
C VAL A 130 6.87 13.55 13.67
N SER A 131 6.58 14.79 14.02
CA SER A 131 7.53 15.89 13.96
C SER A 131 8.73 15.53 14.84
N PHE A 132 9.87 15.22 14.23
CA PHE A 132 11.13 15.08 14.94
C PHE A 132 11.57 16.46 15.41
N SER A 133 11.16 16.84 16.62
CA SER A 133 11.77 17.96 17.33
C SER A 133 13.25 17.62 17.56
N LYS A 134 14.14 18.37 16.91
CA LYS A 134 15.57 18.43 17.28
C LYS A 134 15.66 18.98 18.71
N GLU A 135 15.61 18.11 19.69
CA GLU A 135 15.95 18.48 21.07
C GLU A 135 17.36 17.96 21.34
N THR A 136 18.35 18.83 21.14
CA THR A 136 19.76 18.55 21.49
C THR A 136 20.17 19.42 22.67
N GLU A 137 20.30 18.74 23.82
CA GLU A 137 21.19 18.98 24.97
C GLU A 137 21.37 20.40 25.55
N LYS A 138 20.82 20.62 26.76
CA LYS A 138 21.54 21.28 27.87
C LYS A 138 21.09 20.75 29.24
N SER A 139 21.54 19.57 29.63
CA SER A 139 21.51 19.16 31.04
C SER A 139 22.73 19.72 31.76
N LYS A 140 22.59 20.91 32.36
CA LYS A 140 23.49 21.40 33.41
C LYS A 140 23.26 20.56 34.66
N VAL A 141 24.25 19.76 35.05
CA VAL A 141 24.33 19.13 36.36
C VAL A 141 24.52 20.23 37.41
N LEU A 142 23.50 20.47 38.24
CA LEU A 142 23.60 21.30 39.44
C LEU A 142 23.83 20.37 40.63
N ALA A 143 25.09 20.17 41.01
CA ALA A 143 25.43 19.54 42.28
C ALA A 143 25.16 20.55 43.41
N ILE A 144 24.21 20.22 44.27
CA ILE A 144 23.94 20.94 45.52
C ILE A 144 25.05 20.58 46.52
N LYS A 145 25.60 21.60 47.17
CA LYS A 145 26.63 21.52 48.23
C LYS A 145 26.18 20.73 49.44
#